data_AF-A0A9J6MYB8-F1
#
_entry.id   AF-A0A9J6MYB8-F1
#
_cell.length_a   1.000
_cell.length_b   1.000
_cell.length_c   1.000
_cell.angle_alpha   90.00
_cell.angle_beta   90.00
_cell.angle_gamma   90.00
#
_symmetry.space_group_name_H-M   'P 1'
#
loop_
_entity.id
_entity.type
_entity.pdbx_description
1 polymer ?
#
loop_
_entity_poly.entity_id
_entity_poly.type
_entity_poly.pdbx_seq_one_letter_code
_entity_poly.pdbx_strand_id
1 'polypeptide(L)'
;MEKPSRNEPCPCGSGKKYKKCCGASEAVSITHLLESEADELQKQMIHFAFNYFGSEIEDDFEMFMEYSSLELEDEEEREFYEVVHAIWFSLFEELDD
;
A
#
# COMPACT_ATOMS: atom_id res chain seq x y z
N MET A 1 37.93 13.43 -3.74
CA MET A 1 37.23 14.64 -3.23
C MET A 1 36.23 14.18 -2.19
N GLU A 2 36.29 14.72 -0.98
CA GLU A 2 35.30 14.42 0.07
C GLU A 2 33.93 15.02 -0.30
N LYS A 3 32.85 14.35 0.13
CA LYS A 3 31.50 14.91 -0.03
C LYS A 3 31.38 16.19 0.81
N PRO A 4 30.88 17.30 0.25
CA PRO A 4 30.71 18.55 0.98
C PRO A 4 29.77 18.36 2.17
N SER A 5 30.07 19.02 3.29
CA SER A 5 29.20 19.00 4.46
C SER A 5 27.85 19.66 4.15
N ARG A 6 26.76 19.13 4.74
CA ARG A 6 25.39 19.59 4.49
C ARG A 6 25.18 21.10 4.66
N ASN A 7 25.96 21.75 5.51
CA ASN A 7 25.85 23.19 5.79
C ASN A 7 26.82 24.07 4.98
N GLU A 8 27.76 23.49 4.23
CA GLU A 8 28.73 24.22 3.41
C GLU A 8 28.11 24.80 2.13
N PRO A 9 28.74 25.79 1.49
CA PRO A 9 28.34 26.27 0.17
C PRO A 9 28.30 25.13 -0.85
N CYS A 10 27.25 25.10 -1.68
CA CYS A 10 27.07 24.06 -2.67
C CYS A 10 28.10 24.22 -3.81
N PRO A 11 28.84 23.16 -4.19
CA PRO A 11 29.89 23.24 -5.20
C PRO A 11 29.39 23.52 -6.62
N CYS A 12 28.08 23.49 -6.86
CA CYS A 12 27.47 23.86 -8.15
C CYS A 12 27.44 25.38 -8.42
N GLY A 13 27.93 26.21 -7.50
CA GLY A 13 28.00 27.66 -7.67
C GLY A 13 26.69 28.40 -7.38
N SER A 14 25.67 27.74 -6.84
CA SER A 14 24.38 28.37 -6.53
C SER A 14 24.40 29.35 -5.35
N GLY A 15 25.48 29.37 -4.56
CA GLY A 15 25.59 30.16 -3.32
C GLY A 15 24.72 29.66 -2.15
N LYS A 16 23.91 28.61 -2.36
CA LYS A 16 23.07 27.99 -1.31
C LYS A 16 23.89 26.99 -0.48
N LYS A 17 23.45 26.67 0.75
CA LYS A 17 23.97 25.53 1.52
C LYS A 17 23.73 24.22 0.77
N TYR A 18 24.65 23.26 0.81
CA TYR A 18 24.56 21.98 0.09
C TYR A 18 23.22 21.27 0.33
N LYS A 19 22.75 21.19 1.59
CA LYS A 19 21.45 20.59 1.95
C LYS A 19 20.20 21.30 1.40
N LYS A 20 20.34 22.54 0.92
CA LYS A 20 19.27 23.35 0.30
C LYS A 20 19.44 23.44 -1.22
N CYS A 21 20.36 22.67 -1.80
CA CYS A 21 20.65 22.65 -3.23
C CYS A 21 20.86 21.19 -3.67
N CYS A 22 22.04 20.82 -4.16
CA CYS A 22 22.29 19.47 -4.69
C CYS A 22 22.09 18.34 -3.66
N GLY A 23 22.25 18.60 -2.36
CA GLY A 23 22.00 17.63 -1.29
C GLY A 23 20.55 17.63 -0.77
N ALA A 24 19.64 18.38 -1.39
CA ALA A 24 18.23 18.39 -1.00
C ALA A 24 17.53 17.08 -1.38
N SER A 25 17.89 16.49 -2.52
CA SER A 25 17.38 15.20 -2.99
C SER A 25 17.98 13.99 -2.26
N GLU A 26 19.02 14.19 -1.43
CA GLU A 26 19.56 13.14 -0.55
C GLU A 26 18.74 12.97 0.74
N ALA A 27 17.82 13.89 1.05
CA ALA A 27 16.95 13.75 2.21
C ALA A 27 15.79 12.81 1.89
N VAL A 28 15.74 11.66 2.57
CA VAL A 28 14.57 10.76 2.53
C VAL A 28 13.39 11.46 3.21
N SER A 29 12.25 11.49 2.53
CA SER A 29 11.01 12.05 3.09
C SER A 29 10.46 11.12 4.17
N ILE A 30 10.17 11.64 5.36
CA ILE A 30 9.53 10.87 6.43
C ILE A 30 8.15 10.35 6.00
N THR A 31 7.42 11.13 5.20
CA THR A 31 6.13 10.73 4.64
C THR A 31 6.28 9.48 3.77
N HIS A 32 7.31 9.43 2.93
CA HIS A 32 7.55 8.27 2.08
C HIS A 32 7.89 7.01 2.88
N LEU A 33 8.62 7.16 4.00
CA LEU A 33 8.89 6.04 4.89
C LEU A 33 7.61 5.49 5.53
N LEU A 34 6.76 6.38 6.05
CA LEU A 34 5.47 6.00 6.65
C LEU A 34 4.54 5.32 5.63
N GLU A 35 4.45 5.85 4.41
CA GLU A 35 3.70 5.23 3.31
C GLU A 35 4.24 3.83 3.00
N SER A 36 5.57 3.66 2.89
CA SER A 36 6.16 2.35 2.61
C SER A 36 5.94 1.32 3.71
N GLU A 37 5.96 1.75 4.98
CA GLU A 37 5.68 0.86 6.12
C GLU A 37 4.19 0.48 6.16
N ALA A 38 3.29 1.43 5.89
CA ALA A 38 1.85 1.17 5.80
C ALA A 38 1.52 0.19 4.67
N ASP A 39 2.11 0.37 3.49
CA ASP A 39 1.95 -0.54 2.35
C ASP A 39 2.40 -1.96 2.69
N GLU A 40 3.52 -2.09 3.40
CA GLU A 40 4.06 -3.39 3.80
C GLU A 40 3.15 -4.09 4.81
N LEU A 41 2.63 -3.34 5.81
CA LEU A 41 1.67 -3.87 6.78
C LEU A 41 0.35 -4.28 6.11
N GLN A 42 -0.18 -3.48 5.17
CA GLN A 42 -1.38 -3.82 4.43
C GLN A 42 -1.21 -5.13 3.64
N LYS A 43 -0.06 -5.32 2.97
CA LYS A 43 0.25 -6.58 2.26
C LYS A 43 0.33 -7.76 3.21
N GLN A 44 1.00 -7.62 4.34
CA GLN A 44 1.12 -8.69 5.34
C GLN A 44 -0.24 -9.08 5.91
N MET A 45 -1.09 -8.09 6.18
CA MET A 45 -2.46 -8.31 6.65
C MET A 45 -3.30 -9.05 5.61
N ILE A 46 -3.31 -8.60 4.35
CA ILE A 46 -4.05 -9.27 3.27
C ILE A 46 -3.53 -10.68 3.04
N HIS A 47 -2.20 -10.88 3.01
CA HIS A 47 -1.61 -12.20 2.86
C HIS A 47 -1.97 -13.13 4.03
N PHE A 48 -2.03 -12.61 5.25
CA PHE A 48 -2.54 -13.36 6.39
C PHE A 48 -4.01 -13.76 6.19
N ALA A 49 -4.87 -12.81 5.81
CA ALA A 49 -6.29 -13.07 5.56
C ALA A 49 -6.50 -14.18 4.53
N PHE A 50 -5.86 -14.11 3.36
CA PHE A 50 -5.98 -15.15 2.33
C PHE A 50 -5.43 -16.53 2.76
N ASN A 51 -4.34 -16.58 3.51
CA ASN A 51 -3.74 -17.86 3.90
C ASN A 51 -4.55 -18.61 4.97
N TYR A 52 -5.26 -17.88 5.83
CA TYR A 52 -5.96 -18.47 6.97
C TYR A 52 -7.49 -18.50 6.81
N PHE A 53 -8.05 -17.58 6.01
CA PHE A 53 -9.49 -17.38 5.84
C PHE A 53 -9.90 -17.37 4.36
N GLY A 54 -9.05 -17.89 3.46
CA GLY A 54 -9.30 -17.84 2.03
C GLY A 54 -10.60 -18.53 1.61
N SER A 55 -10.94 -19.67 2.23
CA SER A 55 -12.22 -20.35 2.00
C SER A 55 -13.42 -19.54 2.46
N GLU A 56 -13.32 -18.91 3.63
CA GLU A 56 -14.38 -18.10 4.22
C GLU A 56 -14.63 -16.83 3.40
N ILE A 57 -13.56 -16.22 2.90
CA ILE A 57 -13.64 -15.08 1.95
C ILE A 57 -14.34 -15.50 0.66
N GLU A 58 -14.02 -16.67 0.11
CA GLU A 58 -14.63 -17.19 -1.12
C GLU A 58 -16.11 -17.51 -0.92
N ASP A 59 -16.45 -18.21 0.17
CA ASP A 59 -17.83 -18.56 0.51
C ASP A 59 -18.69 -17.31 0.75
N ASP A 60 -18.16 -16.31 1.46
CA ASP A 60 -18.84 -15.03 1.70
C ASP A 60 -19.03 -14.24 0.40
N PHE A 61 -18.04 -14.25 -0.50
CA PHE A 61 -18.16 -13.60 -1.80
C PHE A 61 -19.26 -14.23 -2.66
N GLU A 62 -19.34 -15.56 -2.73
CA GLU A 62 -20.39 -16.26 -3.47
C GLU A 62 -21.77 -15.95 -2.89
N MET A 63 -21.90 -15.90 -1.55
CA MET A 63 -23.14 -15.49 -0.89
C MET A 63 -23.51 -14.02 -1.22
N PHE A 64 -22.52 -13.12 -1.22
CA PHE A 64 -22.72 -11.72 -1.61
C PHE A 64 -23.20 -11.60 -3.06
N MET A 65 -22.60 -12.36 -3.97
CA MET A 65 -22.99 -12.41 -5.38
C MET A 65 -24.44 -12.89 -5.55
N GLU A 66 -24.84 -13.94 -4.83
CA GLU A 66 -26.22 -14.43 -4.85
C GLU A 66 -27.22 -13.39 -4.31
N TYR A 67 -26.90 -12.74 -3.18
CA TYR A 67 -27.81 -11.79 -2.54
C TYR A 67 -27.97 -10.46 -3.32
N SER A 68 -26.88 -9.98 -3.90
CA SER A 68 -26.86 -8.70 -4.63
C SER A 68 -27.54 -8.76 -5.99
N SER A 69 -27.80 -9.96 -6.53
CA SER A 69 -28.35 -10.16 -7.88
C SER A 69 -27.54 -9.40 -8.96
N LEU A 70 -26.23 -9.26 -8.74
CA LEU A 70 -25.33 -8.58 -9.68
C LEU A 70 -25.09 -9.48 -10.89
N GLU A 71 -25.35 -8.95 -12.08
CA GLU A 71 -24.97 -9.57 -13.34
C GLU A 71 -23.59 -9.03 -13.73
N LEU A 72 -22.56 -9.88 -13.64
CA LEU A 72 -21.21 -9.54 -14.07
C LEU A 72 -21.09 -9.74 -15.58
N GLU A 73 -20.52 -8.75 -16.26
CA GLU A 73 -20.39 -8.75 -17.72
C GLU A 73 -19.30 -9.71 -18.18
N ASP A 74 -18.20 -9.82 -17.42
CA ASP A 74 -17.05 -10.64 -17.75
C ASP A 74 -16.23 -11.11 -16.51
N GLU A 75 -15.19 -11.90 -16.79
CA GLU A 75 -14.28 -12.44 -15.77
C GLU A 75 -13.40 -11.36 -15.12
N GLU A 76 -13.07 -10.28 -15.83
CA GLU A 76 -12.28 -9.16 -15.29
C GLU A 76 -13.08 -8.39 -14.25
N GLU A 77 -14.37 -8.18 -14.50
CA GLU A 77 -15.29 -7.58 -13.53
C GLU A 77 -15.45 -8.46 -12.29
N ARG A 78 -15.54 -9.78 -12.48
CA ARG A 78 -15.56 -10.74 -11.36
C ARG A 78 -14.30 -10.63 -10.50
N GLU A 79 -13.13 -10.69 -11.10
CA GLU A 79 -11.85 -10.57 -10.39
C GLU A 79 -11.76 -9.25 -9.61
N PHE A 80 -12.25 -8.14 -10.19
CA PHE A 80 -12.29 -6.85 -9.52
C PHE A 80 -13.15 -6.90 -8.24
N TYR A 81 -14.36 -7.45 -8.32
CA TYR A 81 -15.23 -7.55 -7.15
C TYR A 81 -14.72 -8.55 -6.11
N GLU A 82 -14.12 -9.66 -6.53
CA GLU A 82 -13.45 -10.61 -5.62
C GLU A 82 -12.37 -9.90 -4.80
N VAL A 83 -11.54 -9.07 -5.43
CA VAL A 83 -10.48 -8.30 -4.74
C VAL A 83 -11.08 -7.27 -3.79
N VAL A 84 -12.08 -6.51 -4.23
CA VAL A 84 -12.74 -5.49 -3.39
C VAL A 84 -13.41 -6.14 -2.18
N HIS A 85 -14.08 -7.28 -2.39
CA HIS A 85 -14.74 -8.03 -1.35
C HIS A 85 -13.74 -8.61 -0.35
N ALA A 86 -12.65 -9.23 -0.83
CA ALA A 86 -11.60 -9.75 0.05
C ALA A 86 -10.95 -8.66 0.91
N ILE A 87 -10.75 -7.44 0.36
CA ILE A 87 -10.27 -6.29 1.14
C ILE A 87 -11.29 -5.89 2.20
N TRP A 88 -12.58 -5.82 1.84
CA TRP A 88 -13.65 -5.49 2.78
C TRP A 88 -13.73 -6.53 3.91
N PHE A 89 -13.79 -7.81 3.57
CA PHE A 89 -13.81 -8.91 4.54
C PHE A 89 -12.62 -8.82 5.50
N SER A 90 -11.41 -8.65 4.97
CA SER A 90 -10.17 -8.56 5.76
C SER A 90 -10.15 -7.38 6.74
N LEU A 91 -10.93 -6.33 6.49
CA LEU A 91 -10.96 -5.11 7.29
C LEU A 91 -12.11 -5.04 8.28
N PHE A 92 -13.22 -5.72 7.99
CA PHE A 92 -14.49 -5.51 8.68
C PHE A 92 -15.13 -6.77 9.24
N GLU A 93 -14.78 -7.95 8.73
CA GLU A 93 -15.30 -9.19 9.31
C GLU A 93 -14.62 -9.45 10.66
N GLU A 94 -15.42 -9.67 11.69
CA GLU A 94 -14.92 -9.97 13.03
C GLU A 94 -14.45 -11.42 13.07
N LEU A 95 -13.24 -11.65 13.61
CA LEU A 95 -12.77 -13.01 13.86
C LEU A 95 -13.51 -13.58 15.06
N ASP A 96 -14.12 -14.75 14.91
CA ASP A 96 -14.66 -15.51 16.04
C ASP A 96 -13.55 -15.77 17.08
N ASP A 97 -13.86 -15.55 18.37
CA ASP A 97 -12.96 -15.74 19.53
C ASP A 97 -12.52 -17.21 19.75
#